data_AF-A0A850LXU7-F1
#
_entry.id   AF-A0A850LXU7-F1
#
_cell.length_a   1.000
_cell.length_b   1.000
_cell.length_c   1.000
_cell.angle_alpha   90.00
_cell.angle_beta   90.00
_cell.angle_gamma   90.00
#
_symmetry.space_group_name_H-M   'P 1'
#
loop_
_entity.id
_entity.type
_entity.pdbx_description
1 polymer ?
#
loop_
_entity_poly.entity_id
_entity_poly.type
_entity_poly.pdbx_seq_one_letter_code
_entity_poly.pdbx_strand_id
1 'polypeptide(L)'
;MPIKLFLIIQFLWVFTLKVKLNELFQKIIHLIPIYSKKFYISLEGSRTFLQLAIIEAIKLNPELNLSQNENGFLVGDETKIQTLINEIEKWDENEFDLEDFEVISYCKNIR
;
A
#
# COMPACT_ATOMS: atom_id res chain seq x y z
N MET A 1 -11.26 53.78 10.72
CA MET A 1 -10.12 52.91 10.32
C MET A 1 -9.17 52.80 11.50
N PRO A 2 -8.62 51.62 11.85
CA PRO A 2 -8.23 50.54 10.95
C PRO A 2 -8.85 49.17 11.26
N ILE A 3 -9.01 48.40 10.19
CA ILE A 3 -9.31 46.97 10.16
C ILE A 3 -8.05 46.25 10.68
N LYS A 4 -8.13 45.59 11.84
CA LYS A 4 -7.11 44.64 12.27
C LYS A 4 -7.26 43.37 11.44
N LEU A 5 -6.68 43.42 10.25
CA LEU A 5 -6.42 42.28 9.39
C LEU A 5 -5.22 41.51 9.97
N PHE A 6 -5.41 40.78 11.06
CA PHE A 6 -4.41 39.82 11.53
C PHE A 6 -4.75 38.45 10.97
N LEU A 7 -4.22 38.23 9.75
CA LEU A 7 -3.73 36.98 9.21
C LEU A 7 -3.84 35.80 10.18
N ILE A 8 -4.91 35.02 10.01
CA ILE A 8 -4.95 33.61 10.42
C ILE A 8 -4.01 32.91 9.44
N ILE A 9 -2.72 32.85 9.76
CA ILE A 9 -1.82 31.89 9.13
C ILE A 9 -2.17 30.55 9.78
N GLN A 10 -3.17 29.87 9.24
CA GLN A 10 -3.33 28.43 9.43
C GLN A 10 -2.12 27.77 8.77
N PHE A 11 -1.02 27.65 9.53
CA PHE A 11 0.01 26.67 9.24
C PHE A 11 -0.64 25.30 9.45
N LEU A 12 -1.29 24.76 8.42
CA LEU A 12 -1.54 23.33 8.35
C LEU A 12 -0.15 22.68 8.29
N TRP A 13 0.36 22.27 9.46
CA TRP A 13 1.41 21.28 9.53
C TRP A 13 0.83 20.00 8.95
N VAL A 14 1.03 19.79 7.64
CA VAL A 14 0.80 18.50 7.03
C VAL A 14 1.85 17.56 7.61
N PHE A 15 1.46 16.79 8.62
CA PHE A 15 2.30 15.75 9.19
C PHE A 15 2.51 14.69 8.11
N THR A 16 3.70 14.70 7.52
CA THR A 16 4.12 13.66 6.57
C THR A 16 4.52 12.43 7.36
N LEU A 17 3.77 11.35 7.20
CA LEU A 17 4.13 10.04 7.75
C LEU A 17 5.02 9.30 6.73
N LYS A 18 5.79 8.33 7.21
CA LYS A 18 6.60 7.45 6.37
C LYS A 18 6.40 6.01 6.81
N VAL A 19 6.16 5.10 5.87
CA VAL A 19 6.04 3.66 6.13
C VAL A 19 6.90 2.88 5.15
N LYS A 20 7.56 1.81 5.60
CA LYS A 20 8.30 0.92 4.68
C LYS A 20 7.35 -0.09 4.05
N LEU A 21 7.55 -0.39 2.76
CA LEU A 21 6.83 -1.49 2.09
C LEU A 21 6.96 -2.82 2.85
N ASN A 22 8.13 -3.10 3.44
CA ASN A 22 8.32 -4.31 4.23
C ASN A 22 7.43 -4.33 5.49
N GLU A 23 7.17 -3.18 6.13
CA GLU A 23 6.30 -3.12 7.31
C GLU A 23 4.85 -3.41 6.92
N LEU A 24 4.39 -2.90 5.77
CA LEU A 24 3.08 -3.25 5.22
C LEU A 24 2.99 -4.74 4.91
N PHE A 25 4.02 -5.30 4.29
CA PHE A 25 4.09 -6.72 3.97
C PHE A 25 4.05 -7.63 5.21
N GLN A 26 4.71 -7.25 6.32
CA GLN A 26 4.67 -8.03 7.56
C GLN A 26 3.25 -8.18 8.12
N LYS A 27 2.35 -7.23 7.87
CA LYS A 27 0.95 -7.31 8.33
C LYS A 27 0.17 -8.44 7.65
N ILE A 28 0.50 -8.74 6.40
CA ILE A 28 -0.19 -9.73 5.57
C ILE A 28 0.61 -11.01 5.32
N ILE A 29 1.75 -11.19 6.00
CA ILE A 29 2.64 -12.35 5.80
C ILE A 29 1.93 -13.70 6.03
N HIS A 30 0.91 -13.70 6.88
CA HIS A 30 0.09 -14.86 7.18
C HIS A 30 -0.77 -15.34 5.99
N LEU A 31 -0.97 -14.49 4.96
CA LEU A 31 -1.73 -14.83 3.75
C LEU A 31 -0.89 -15.63 2.73
N ILE A 32 0.44 -15.70 2.88
CA ILE A 32 1.33 -16.44 1.95
C ILE A 32 0.90 -17.91 1.76
N PRO A 33 0.75 -18.73 2.81
CA PRO A 33 0.35 -20.13 2.62
C PRO A 33 -1.05 -20.26 2.00
N ILE A 34 -1.93 -19.27 2.24
CA ILE A 34 -3.29 -19.24 1.69
C ILE A 34 -3.22 -19.02 0.17
N TYR A 35 -2.55 -17.96 -0.27
CA TYR A 35 -2.45 -17.62 -1.68
C TYR A 35 -1.57 -18.59 -2.49
N SER A 36 -0.54 -19.17 -1.86
CA SER A 36 0.21 -20.29 -2.46
C SER A 36 -0.70 -21.46 -2.81
N LYS A 37 -1.62 -21.83 -1.91
CA LYS A 37 -2.60 -22.90 -2.15
C LYS A 37 -3.68 -22.47 -3.14
N LYS A 38 -4.21 -21.25 -3.01
CA LYS A 38 -5.29 -20.71 -3.84
C LYS A 38 -4.91 -20.65 -5.32
N PHE A 39 -3.69 -20.19 -5.61
CA PHE A 39 -3.21 -19.98 -6.98
C PHE A 39 -2.26 -21.08 -7.47
N TYR A 40 -2.05 -22.14 -6.69
CA TYR A 40 -1.17 -23.27 -7.03
C TYR A 40 0.26 -22.84 -7.39
N ILE A 41 0.83 -21.92 -6.61
CA ILE A 41 2.19 -21.39 -6.78
C ILE A 41 3.07 -21.69 -5.57
N SER A 42 4.39 -21.57 -5.74
CA SER A 42 5.34 -21.68 -4.63
C SER A 42 5.09 -20.63 -3.53
N LEU A 43 5.53 -20.90 -2.28
CA LEU A 43 5.45 -19.91 -1.18
C LEU A 43 6.21 -18.62 -1.53
N GLU A 44 7.35 -18.74 -2.20
CA GLU A 44 8.10 -17.56 -2.68
C GLU A 44 7.36 -16.82 -3.79
N GLY A 45 6.64 -17.55 -4.65
CA GLY A 45 5.75 -16.97 -5.64
C GLY A 45 4.62 -16.18 -4.99
N SER A 46 3.97 -16.74 -3.98
CA SER A 46 2.92 -16.06 -3.21
C SER A 46 3.45 -14.84 -2.45
N ARG A 47 4.65 -14.94 -1.87
CA ARG A 47 5.35 -13.79 -1.27
C ARG A 47 5.58 -12.67 -2.29
N THR A 48 6.07 -13.02 -3.48
CA THR A 48 6.30 -12.06 -4.57
C THR A 48 4.99 -11.43 -5.02
N PHE A 49 3.93 -12.23 -5.15
CA PHE A 49 2.59 -11.76 -5.50
C PHE A 49 2.07 -10.73 -4.50
N LEU A 50 2.09 -11.02 -3.20
CA LEU A 50 1.61 -10.07 -2.17
C LEU A 50 2.44 -8.78 -2.12
N GLN A 51 3.75 -8.85 -2.38
CA GLN A 51 4.58 -7.65 -2.50
C GLN A 51 4.19 -6.80 -3.71
N LEU A 52 3.87 -7.43 -4.84
CA LEU A 52 3.39 -6.74 -6.03
C LEU A 52 1.98 -6.16 -5.81
N ALA A 53 1.10 -6.89 -5.13
CA ALA A 53 -0.24 -6.44 -4.80
C ALA A 53 -0.22 -5.13 -3.98
N ILE A 54 0.66 -5.03 -2.98
CA ILE A 54 0.84 -3.76 -2.22
C ILE A 54 1.26 -2.62 -3.15
N ILE A 55 2.17 -2.87 -4.10
CA ILE A 55 2.64 -1.85 -5.04
C ILE A 55 1.51 -1.42 -6.00
N GLU A 56 0.74 -2.38 -6.51
CA GLU A 56 -0.39 -2.08 -7.40
C GLU A 56 -1.51 -1.34 -6.66
N ALA A 57 -1.82 -1.70 -5.41
CA ALA A 57 -2.77 -0.96 -4.58
C ALA A 57 -2.39 0.52 -4.41
N ILE A 58 -1.09 0.82 -4.30
CA ILE A 58 -0.61 2.21 -4.23
C ILE A 58 -0.79 2.93 -5.58
N LYS A 59 -0.53 2.25 -6.69
CA LYS A 59 -0.65 2.84 -8.04
C LYS A 59 -2.10 3.08 -8.45
N LEU A 60 -2.99 2.16 -8.12
CA LEU A 60 -4.42 2.21 -8.45
C LEU A 60 -5.19 3.25 -7.63
N ASN A 61 -4.60 3.72 -6.53
CA ASN A 61 -5.16 4.76 -5.67
C ASN A 61 -4.37 6.09 -5.80
N PRO A 62 -4.41 6.78 -6.96
CA PRO A 62 -3.65 8.03 -7.18
C PRO A 62 -4.06 9.15 -6.22
N GLU A 63 -5.26 9.10 -5.64
CA GLU A 63 -5.73 10.04 -4.61
C GLU A 63 -4.88 9.99 -3.33
N LEU A 64 -4.25 8.85 -3.05
CA LEU A 64 -3.33 8.70 -1.92
C LEU A 64 -2.09 9.60 -2.08
N ASN A 65 -1.75 10.01 -3.32
CA ASN A 65 -0.61 10.88 -3.64
C ASN A 65 0.66 10.50 -2.85
N LEU A 66 0.91 9.20 -2.71
CA LEU A 66 2.07 8.67 -1.99
C LEU A 66 3.26 8.66 -2.93
N SER A 67 4.38 9.16 -2.44
CA SER A 67 5.66 9.08 -3.13
C SER A 67 6.50 7.96 -2.54
N GLN A 68 7.16 7.18 -3.37
CA GLN A 68 8.19 6.26 -2.91
C GLN A 68 9.55 6.95 -2.99
N ASN A 69 10.30 6.98 -1.88
CA ASN A 69 11.66 7.49 -1.88
C ASN A 69 12.69 6.41 -2.25
N GLU A 70 13.93 6.83 -2.49
CA GLU A 70 15.08 5.97 -2.82
C GLU A 70 15.39 4.87 -1.79
N ASN A 71 14.90 5.03 -0.55
CA ASN A 71 15.07 4.07 0.53
C ASN A 71 13.89 3.10 0.67
N GLY A 72 12.94 3.12 -0.27
CA GLY A 72 11.77 2.24 -0.28
C GLY A 72 10.69 2.61 0.73
N PHE A 73 10.70 3.83 1.26
CA PHE A 73 9.61 4.35 2.09
C PHE A 73 8.54 4.98 1.22
N LEU A 74 7.30 4.73 1.59
CA LEU A 74 6.15 5.50 1.12
C LEU A 74 6.02 6.73 2.02
N VAL A 75 5.93 7.90 1.39
CA VAL A 75 5.85 9.20 2.04
C VAL A 75 4.62 9.92 1.52
N GLY A 76 3.80 10.41 2.43
CA GLY A 76 2.59 11.17 2.13
C GLY A 76 1.87 11.63 3.38
N ASP A 77 0.66 12.15 3.19
CA ASP A 77 -0.20 12.62 4.29
C ASP A 77 -0.47 11.47 5.27
N GLU A 78 -0.37 11.73 6.57
CA GLU A 78 -0.60 10.74 7.63
C GLU A 78 -1.93 10.00 7.45
N THR A 79 -3.02 10.74 7.21
CA THR A 79 -4.35 10.14 6.99
C THR A 79 -4.35 9.17 5.81
N LYS A 80 -3.64 9.48 4.73
CA LYS A 80 -3.62 8.65 3.51
C LYS A 80 -2.77 7.40 3.72
N ILE A 81 -1.63 7.52 4.39
CA ILE A 81 -0.84 6.36 4.79
C ILE A 81 -1.64 5.47 5.74
N GLN A 82 -2.38 6.05 6.70
CA GLN A 82 -3.21 5.28 7.60
C GLN A 82 -4.37 4.58 6.86
N THR A 83 -4.98 5.23 5.86
CA THR A 83 -5.97 4.60 4.99
C THR A 83 -5.39 3.38 4.29
N LEU A 84 -4.22 3.51 3.65
CA LEU A 84 -3.53 2.39 3.00
C LEU A 84 -3.23 1.25 3.99
N ILE A 85 -2.73 1.58 5.19
CA ILE A 85 -2.47 0.58 6.23
C ILE A 85 -3.76 -0.16 6.59
N ASN A 86 -4.84 0.57 6.85
CA ASN A 86 -6.13 -0.01 7.23
C ASN A 86 -6.75 -0.86 6.11
N GLU A 87 -6.49 -0.52 4.86
CA GLU A 87 -6.92 -1.30 3.69
C GLU A 87 -6.15 -2.63 3.63
N ILE A 88 -4.82 -2.57 3.69
CA ILE A 88 -3.96 -3.76 3.66
C ILE A 88 -4.24 -4.70 4.86
N GLU A 89 -4.53 -4.16 6.04
CA GLU A 89 -4.87 -4.95 7.22
C GLU A 89 -6.20 -5.72 7.10
N LYS A 90 -7.07 -5.30 6.17
CA LYS A 90 -8.35 -5.98 5.90
C LYS A 90 -8.23 -7.08 4.86
N TRP A 91 -7.12 -7.17 4.14
CA TRP A 91 -6.91 -8.22 3.15
C TRP A 91 -6.98 -9.59 3.82
N ASP A 92 -7.82 -10.45 3.24
CA ASP A 92 -8.03 -11.82 3.69
C ASP A 92 -7.85 -12.80 2.53
N GLU A 93 -8.36 -14.02 2.67
CA GLU A 93 -8.27 -15.07 1.64
C GLU A 93 -9.12 -14.80 0.39
N ASN A 94 -10.05 -13.84 0.44
CA ASN A 94 -11.00 -13.52 -0.62
C ASN A 94 -10.63 -12.24 -1.38
N GLU A 95 -9.69 -11.45 -0.87
CA GLU A 95 -9.26 -10.17 -1.48
C GLU A 95 -8.89 -10.31 -2.96
N PHE A 96 -8.11 -11.34 -3.32
CA PHE A 96 -7.64 -11.54 -4.69
C PHE A 96 -8.21 -12.81 -5.30
N ASP A 97 -8.80 -12.71 -6.48
CA ASP A 97 -9.20 -13.85 -7.29
C ASP A 97 -8.16 -14.22 -8.36
N LEU A 98 -8.52 -15.12 -9.28
CA LEU A 98 -7.62 -15.56 -10.35
C LEU A 98 -7.34 -14.45 -11.38
N GLU A 99 -8.29 -13.57 -11.64
CA GLU A 99 -8.11 -12.44 -12.56
C GLU A 99 -7.12 -11.44 -11.96
N ASP A 100 -7.27 -11.12 -10.69
CA ASP A 100 -6.30 -10.28 -9.95
C ASP A 100 -4.90 -10.91 -9.98
N PHE A 101 -4.83 -12.22 -9.73
CA PHE A 101 -3.57 -12.96 -9.76
C PHE A 101 -2.91 -12.87 -11.12
N GLU A 102 -3.65 -13.09 -12.21
CA GLU A 102 -3.13 -13.02 -13.57
C GLU A 102 -2.62 -11.62 -13.89
N VAL A 103 -3.39 -10.57 -13.58
CA VAL A 103 -3.01 -9.17 -13.84
C VAL A 103 -1.73 -8.79 -13.08
N ILE A 104 -1.68 -9.08 -11.78
CA ILE A 104 -0.54 -8.71 -10.92
C ILE A 104 0.71 -9.54 -11.25
N SER A 105 0.53 -10.82 -11.59
CA SER A 105 1.65 -11.75 -11.83
C SER A 105 2.17 -11.74 -13.26
N TYR A 106 1.41 -11.19 -14.21
CA TYR A 106 1.76 -11.13 -15.65
C TYR A 106 3.15 -10.56 -15.92
N CYS A 107 3.61 -9.62 -15.08
CA CYS A 107 4.90 -8.96 -15.27
C CYS A 107 6.11 -9.72 -14.71
N LYS A 108 5.93 -10.80 -13.92
CA LYS A 108 7.05 -11.44 -13.18
C LYS A 108 7.22 -12.96 -13.31
N ASN A 109 6.46 -13.66 -14.16
CA ASN A 109 6.57 -15.12 -14.34
C ASN A 109 6.55 -15.89 -13.00
N ILE A 110 5.62 -15.52 -12.11
CA ILE A 110 5.45 -16.22 -10.84
C ILE A 110 4.95 -17.64 -11.13
N ARG A 111 5.76 -18.66 -10.80
CA ARG A 111 5.42 -20.09 -10.82
C ARG A 111 5.71 -20.71 -9.44
#